data_AF-A0A9D6TM75-F1
#
_entry.id   AF-A0A9D6TM75-F1
#
_cell.length_a   1.000
_cell.length_b   1.000
_cell.length_c   1.000
_cell.angle_alpha   90.00
_cell.angle_beta   90.00
_cell.angle_gamma   90.00
#
_symmetry.space_group_name_H-M   'P 1'
#
loop_
_entity.id
_entity.type
_entity.pdbx_description
1 polymer ?
#
loop_
_entity_poly.entity_id
_entity_poly.type
_entity_poly.pdbx_seq_one_letter_code
_entity_poly.pdbx_strand_id
1 'polypeptide(L)'
;MSDSTHPVRLFATDLDDTILGDAMAAERFRFTWQSLDAERRPLLVYNTGRNVGDTQWLVLERQLPAPEFIIGGIGTEMHDAVDAHVAAEFHASIAPGWDGATVERIVESIPGVHRQPAEFLNPCKLSWHWHRATAAEVVRLEIQFEKAGLDVTVGYANSVYLDVVPRRAGKGNALAWLCRRIGVPLENVLVAGASANNGSMFALAGVRGILVGNASGELFAAAGRFKPLITREKMADGVLAGLSHFGVLEAAGHLYIPGSDGVADSLLRDGNPACSA
;
A
#
# COMPACT_ATOMS: atom_id res chain seq x y z
N MET A 1 5.56 23.84 -9.06
CA MET A 1 6.74 23.38 -9.84
C MET A 1 6.76 21.87 -9.71
N SER A 2 6.41 21.14 -10.79
CA SER A 2 6.43 19.68 -10.75
C SER A 2 7.86 19.20 -10.57
N ASP A 3 8.08 18.30 -9.62
CA ASP A 3 9.34 17.60 -9.43
C ASP A 3 9.50 16.58 -10.56
N SER A 4 9.87 17.08 -11.75
CA SER A 4 9.90 16.35 -13.02
C SER A 4 11.18 15.56 -13.23
N THR A 5 11.95 15.29 -12.18
CA THR A 5 13.28 14.67 -12.29
C THR A 5 13.23 13.17 -12.55
N HIS A 6 12.15 12.49 -12.13
CA HIS A 6 11.95 11.05 -12.34
C HIS A 6 10.47 10.72 -12.69
N PRO A 7 10.19 10.01 -13.79
CA PRO A 7 8.82 9.60 -14.12
C PRO A 7 8.33 8.49 -13.18
N VAL A 8 7.05 8.51 -12.81
CA VAL A 8 6.44 7.41 -12.06
C VAL A 8 6.23 6.23 -13.02
N ARG A 9 6.94 5.13 -12.82
CA ARG A 9 6.80 3.90 -13.60
C ARG A 9 6.03 2.81 -12.84
N LEU A 10 6.00 2.90 -11.52
CA LEU A 10 5.28 1.98 -10.65
C LEU A 10 4.62 2.75 -9.52
N PHE A 11 3.34 2.47 -9.30
CA PHE A 11 2.55 2.97 -8.18
C PHE A 11 2.16 1.81 -7.27
N ALA A 12 2.66 1.82 -6.03
CA ALA A 12 2.34 0.82 -5.02
C ALA A 12 1.48 1.42 -3.91
N THR A 13 0.31 0.87 -3.65
CA THR A 13 -0.62 1.40 -2.64
C THR A 13 -1.03 0.35 -1.64
N ASP A 14 -1.16 0.75 -0.38
CA ASP A 14 -1.96 -0.01 0.59
C ASP A 14 -3.45 0.03 0.19
N LEU A 15 -4.24 -0.87 0.77
CA LEU A 15 -5.68 -0.96 0.52
C LEU A 15 -6.50 -0.39 1.66
N ASP A 16 -6.51 -1.04 2.83
CA ASP A 16 -7.33 -0.63 3.96
C ASP A 16 -6.90 0.74 4.48
N ASP A 17 -7.88 1.60 4.75
CA ASP A 17 -7.72 3.02 5.11
C ASP A 17 -6.93 3.88 4.09
N THR A 18 -6.60 3.34 2.91
CA THR A 18 -5.84 4.05 1.86
C THR A 18 -6.60 4.12 0.54
N ILE A 19 -7.01 3.00 -0.04
CA ILE A 19 -7.93 2.95 -1.18
C ILE A 19 -9.35 2.64 -0.70
N LEU A 20 -9.47 1.71 0.25
CA LEU A 20 -10.71 1.23 0.83
C LEU A 20 -11.06 2.00 2.11
N GLY A 21 -12.34 1.93 2.51
CA GLY A 21 -12.89 2.59 3.71
C GLY A 21 -14.02 3.57 3.38
N ASP A 22 -13.97 4.17 2.19
CA ASP A 22 -15.06 4.95 1.59
C ASP A 22 -15.38 4.34 0.21
N ALA A 23 -16.57 3.79 0.07
CA ALA A 23 -17.00 3.09 -1.15
C ALA A 23 -17.06 4.00 -2.38
N MET A 24 -17.48 5.26 -2.20
CA MET A 24 -17.56 6.21 -3.31
C MET A 24 -16.17 6.68 -3.73
N ALA A 25 -15.25 6.89 -2.78
CA ALA A 25 -13.87 7.25 -3.09
C ALA A 25 -13.14 6.09 -3.79
N ALA A 26 -13.29 4.86 -3.30
CA ALA A 26 -12.73 3.66 -3.93
C ALA A 26 -13.24 3.50 -5.37
N GLU A 27 -14.53 3.74 -5.60
CA GLU A 27 -15.13 3.71 -6.93
C GLU A 27 -14.55 4.80 -7.86
N ARG A 28 -14.38 6.03 -7.36
CA ARG A 28 -13.70 7.09 -8.13
C ARG A 28 -12.29 6.69 -8.51
N PHE A 29 -11.53 6.09 -7.58
CA PHE A 29 -10.18 5.60 -7.86
C PHE A 29 -10.20 4.52 -8.95
N ARG A 30 -11.10 3.53 -8.84
CA ARG A 30 -11.25 2.47 -9.84
C ARG A 30 -11.54 3.03 -11.23
N PHE A 31 -12.55 3.88 -11.36
CA PHE A 31 -12.92 4.46 -12.65
C PHE A 31 -11.80 5.34 -13.23
N THR A 32 -11.18 6.17 -12.39
CA THR A 32 -10.07 7.04 -12.82
C THR A 32 -8.88 6.22 -13.29
N TRP A 33 -8.50 5.17 -12.56
CA TRP A 33 -7.39 4.31 -12.95
C TRP A 33 -7.66 3.56 -14.25
N GLN A 34 -8.89 3.06 -14.42
CA GLN A 34 -9.32 2.34 -15.63
C GLN A 34 -9.42 3.24 -16.86
N SER A 35 -9.62 4.55 -16.69
CA SER A 35 -9.66 5.49 -17.81
C SER A 35 -8.26 5.91 -18.30
N LEU A 36 -7.19 5.56 -17.58
CA LEU A 36 -5.83 5.84 -18.02
C LEU A 36 -5.43 4.89 -19.16
N ASP A 37 -4.62 5.42 -20.09
CA ASP A 37 -3.99 4.61 -21.14
C ASP A 37 -3.11 3.52 -20.52
N ALA A 38 -3.49 2.26 -20.72
CA ALA A 38 -2.82 1.10 -20.15
C ALA A 38 -1.36 0.97 -20.60
N GLU A 39 -0.99 1.50 -21.77
CA GLU A 39 0.39 1.45 -22.27
C GLU A 39 1.28 2.54 -21.65
N ARG A 40 0.68 3.60 -21.11
CA ARG A 40 1.40 4.77 -20.59
C ARG A 40 1.33 4.92 -19.09
N ARG A 41 0.29 4.39 -18.44
CA ARG A 41 0.11 4.50 -16.99
C ARG A 41 1.19 3.69 -16.24
N PRO A 42 1.51 4.07 -15.00
CA PRO A 42 2.38 3.26 -14.16
C PRO A 42 1.82 1.85 -13.92
N LEU A 43 2.71 0.90 -13.62
CA LEU A 43 2.33 -0.40 -13.09
C LEU A 43 1.65 -0.22 -11.73
N LEU A 44 0.48 -0.82 -11.56
CA LEU A 44 -0.27 -0.83 -10.32
C LEU A 44 0.14 -2.02 -9.46
N VAL A 45 0.51 -1.74 -8.22
CA VAL A 45 0.84 -2.74 -7.21
C VAL A 45 -0.02 -2.52 -5.97
N TYR A 46 -0.77 -3.55 -5.55
CA TYR A 46 -1.38 -3.54 -4.22
C TYR A 46 -0.41 -4.11 -3.20
N ASN A 47 -0.02 -3.32 -2.20
CA ASN A 47 0.89 -3.73 -1.14
C ASN A 47 0.18 -3.69 0.21
N THR A 48 -0.47 -4.80 0.56
CA THR A 48 -1.54 -4.87 1.55
C THR A 48 -1.25 -5.87 2.67
N GLY A 49 -1.92 -5.69 3.81
CA GLY A 49 -1.96 -6.70 4.88
C GLY A 49 -2.86 -7.89 4.56
N ARG A 50 -3.82 -7.71 3.63
CA ARG A 50 -4.70 -8.77 3.11
C ARG A 50 -3.90 -9.83 2.36
N ASN A 51 -4.39 -11.06 2.34
CA ASN A 51 -3.77 -12.10 1.53
C ASN A 51 -4.02 -11.84 0.02
N VAL A 52 -3.21 -12.47 -0.83
CA VAL A 52 -3.34 -12.36 -2.30
C VAL A 52 -4.74 -12.77 -2.75
N GLY A 53 -5.28 -13.88 -2.22
CA GLY A 53 -6.61 -14.38 -2.58
C GLY A 53 -7.74 -13.38 -2.27
N ASP A 54 -7.72 -12.77 -1.08
CA ASP A 54 -8.70 -11.75 -0.70
C ASP A 54 -8.62 -10.52 -1.62
N THR A 55 -7.40 -10.15 -2.01
CA THR A 55 -7.18 -9.01 -2.90
C THR A 55 -7.68 -9.30 -4.31
N GLN A 56 -7.41 -10.50 -4.83
CA GLN A 56 -7.96 -10.95 -6.11
C GLN A 56 -9.49 -10.98 -6.08
N TRP A 57 -10.10 -11.39 -4.96
CA TRP A 57 -11.55 -11.36 -4.78
C TRP A 57 -12.12 -9.94 -4.89
N LEU A 58 -11.49 -8.94 -4.27
CA LEU A 58 -11.90 -7.53 -4.39
C LEU A 58 -11.82 -7.01 -5.84
N VAL A 59 -10.84 -7.47 -6.61
CA VAL A 59 -10.72 -7.15 -8.05
C VAL A 59 -11.84 -7.82 -8.85
N LEU A 60 -12.13 -9.09 -8.58
CA LEU A 60 -13.21 -9.84 -9.24
C LEU A 60 -14.59 -9.24 -8.99
N GLU A 61 -14.85 -8.82 -7.74
CA GLU A 61 -16.05 -8.09 -7.33
C GLU A 61 -16.08 -6.63 -7.83
N ARG A 62 -15.14 -6.27 -8.71
CA ARG A 62 -14.97 -4.93 -9.30
C ARG A 62 -14.81 -3.84 -8.26
N GLN A 63 -14.43 -4.11 -7.02
CA GLN A 63 -14.19 -3.04 -6.03
C GLN A 63 -12.87 -2.32 -6.27
N LEU A 64 -11.95 -2.98 -6.97
CA LEU A 64 -10.62 -2.48 -7.31
C LEU A 64 -10.33 -2.69 -8.81
N PRO A 65 -9.57 -1.80 -9.47
CA PRO A 65 -9.05 -2.07 -10.81
C PRO A 65 -8.07 -3.26 -10.78
N ALA A 66 -7.91 -3.94 -11.91
CA ALA A 66 -6.95 -5.03 -12.02
C ALA A 66 -5.51 -4.48 -11.84
N PRO A 67 -4.72 -5.00 -10.90
CA PRO A 67 -3.32 -4.62 -10.73
C PRO A 67 -2.42 -5.46 -11.64
N GLU A 68 -1.21 -4.97 -11.88
CA GLU A 68 -0.16 -5.79 -12.48
C GLU A 68 0.48 -6.74 -11.45
N PHE A 69 0.57 -6.30 -10.18
CA PHE A 69 1.11 -7.11 -9.09
C PHE A 69 0.32 -6.96 -7.79
N ILE A 70 0.32 -8.02 -6.98
CA ILE A 70 -0.17 -7.98 -5.60
C ILE A 70 0.95 -8.45 -4.69
N ILE A 71 1.25 -7.65 -3.67
CA ILE A 71 2.07 -7.98 -2.52
C ILE A 71 1.10 -8.14 -1.35
N GLY A 72 0.86 -9.40 -0.96
CA GLY A 72 -0.10 -9.78 0.07
C GLY A 72 0.55 -10.18 1.38
N GLY A 73 -0.27 -10.36 2.41
CA GLY A 73 0.13 -10.88 3.71
C GLY A 73 1.24 -10.05 4.33
N ILE A 74 1.14 -8.72 4.29
CA ILE A 74 2.18 -7.78 4.77
C ILE A 74 3.57 -8.02 4.13
N GLY A 75 3.60 -8.45 2.87
CA GLY A 75 4.84 -8.74 2.13
C GLY A 75 5.38 -10.15 2.33
N THR A 76 4.49 -11.13 2.49
CA THR A 76 4.83 -12.57 2.57
C THR A 76 4.31 -13.37 1.39
N GLU A 77 3.42 -12.77 0.60
CA GLU A 77 2.88 -13.34 -0.63
C GLU A 77 3.12 -12.37 -1.78
N MET A 78 3.27 -12.92 -2.99
CA MET A 78 3.37 -12.14 -4.21
C MET A 78 2.61 -12.81 -5.34
N HIS A 79 1.95 -11.99 -6.14
CA HIS A 79 1.26 -12.41 -7.35
C HIS A 79 1.63 -11.46 -8.48
N ASP A 80 1.94 -12.05 -9.61
CA ASP A 80 2.10 -11.40 -10.90
C ASP A 80 0.96 -11.91 -11.79
N ALA A 81 0.26 -11.00 -12.47
CA ALA A 81 -0.88 -11.33 -13.32
C ALA A 81 -0.50 -12.18 -14.56
N VAL A 82 0.79 -12.22 -14.92
CA VAL A 82 1.32 -12.88 -16.12
C VAL A 82 2.25 -14.04 -15.77
N ASP A 83 3.18 -13.85 -14.81
CA ASP A 83 4.19 -14.87 -14.46
C ASP A 83 3.90 -15.56 -13.12
N ALA A 84 3.32 -16.76 -13.20
CA ALA A 84 2.99 -17.57 -12.03
C ALA A 84 4.23 -17.99 -11.20
N HIS A 85 5.45 -17.96 -11.75
CA HIS A 85 6.67 -18.35 -11.02
C HIS A 85 7.08 -17.32 -9.97
N VAL A 86 6.66 -16.06 -10.12
CA VAL A 86 7.03 -14.96 -9.20
C VAL A 86 6.66 -15.29 -7.76
N ALA A 87 5.53 -15.94 -7.53
CA ALA A 87 5.10 -16.34 -6.19
C ALA A 87 6.12 -17.28 -5.53
N ALA A 88 6.59 -18.29 -6.26
CA ALA A 88 7.55 -19.27 -5.77
C ALA A 88 8.95 -18.65 -5.59
N GLU A 89 9.40 -17.83 -6.55
CA GLU A 89 10.68 -17.10 -6.45
C GLU A 89 10.71 -16.17 -5.24
N PHE A 90 9.62 -15.42 -5.02
CA PHE A 90 9.51 -14.53 -3.88
C PHE A 90 9.50 -15.30 -2.57
N HIS A 91 8.69 -16.37 -2.47
CA HIS A 91 8.65 -17.22 -1.29
C HIS A 91 10.04 -17.79 -0.94
N ALA A 92 10.77 -18.32 -1.92
CA ALA A 92 12.11 -18.84 -1.73
C ALA A 92 13.11 -17.79 -1.21
N SER A 93 12.87 -16.50 -1.48
CA SER A 93 13.72 -15.40 -1.01
C SER A 93 13.49 -15.04 0.47
N ILE A 94 12.28 -15.25 0.99
CA ILE A 94 11.87 -14.86 2.36
C ILE A 94 11.82 -16.03 3.35
N ALA A 95 11.60 -17.26 2.87
CA ALA A 95 11.45 -18.44 3.70
C ALA A 95 12.71 -18.88 4.48
N PRO A 96 13.95 -18.68 3.99
CA PRO A 96 15.13 -19.14 4.71
C PRO A 96 15.25 -18.53 6.12
N GLY A 97 15.36 -19.39 7.14
CA GLY A 97 15.44 -18.99 8.54
C GLY A 97 14.09 -18.79 9.23
N TRP A 98 12.97 -18.97 8.53
CA TRP A 98 11.64 -18.96 9.14
C TRP A 98 11.37 -20.26 9.89
N ASP A 99 10.99 -20.13 11.17
CA ASP A 99 10.52 -21.23 12.00
C ASP A 99 9.20 -20.82 12.66
N GLY A 100 8.10 -21.00 11.92
CA GLY A 100 6.76 -20.67 12.39
C GLY A 100 6.34 -21.44 13.64
N ALA A 101 6.85 -22.66 13.85
CA ALA A 101 6.50 -23.46 15.03
C ALA A 101 7.11 -22.87 16.31
N THR A 102 8.37 -22.42 16.25
CA THR A 102 9.00 -21.72 17.38
C THR A 102 8.37 -20.35 17.60
N VAL A 103 8.01 -19.62 16.53
CA VAL A 103 7.28 -18.35 16.64
C VAL A 103 5.96 -18.55 17.39
N GLU A 104 5.14 -19.50 16.95
CA GLU A 104 3.84 -19.82 17.54
C GLU A 104 3.97 -20.17 19.01
N ARG A 105 4.88 -21.08 19.36
CA ARG A 105 5.14 -21.47 20.75
C ARG A 105 5.53 -20.29 21.64
N ILE A 106 6.33 -19.34 21.15
CA ILE A 106 6.72 -18.15 21.92
C ILE A 106 5.51 -17.24 22.12
N VAL A 107 4.78 -16.92 21.05
CA VAL A 107 3.63 -16.01 21.13
C VAL A 107 2.54 -16.60 22.02
N GLU A 108 2.17 -17.87 21.85
CA GLU A 108 1.10 -18.51 22.62
C GLU A 108 1.41 -18.70 24.11
N SER A 109 2.64 -18.43 24.54
CA SER A 109 2.99 -18.34 25.96
C SER A 109 2.54 -17.03 26.62
N ILE A 110 2.14 -16.03 25.83
CA ILE A 110 1.68 -14.72 26.31
C ILE A 110 0.22 -14.84 26.79
N PRO A 111 -0.09 -14.45 28.05
CA PRO A 111 -1.47 -14.47 28.53
C PRO A 111 -2.41 -13.57 27.70
N GLY A 112 -3.54 -14.11 27.26
CA GLY A 112 -4.60 -13.35 26.58
C GLY A 112 -4.33 -13.07 25.09
N VAL A 113 -3.29 -13.66 24.49
CA VAL A 113 -3.13 -13.65 23.04
C VAL A 113 -4.01 -14.73 22.41
N HIS A 114 -4.66 -14.41 21.30
CA HIS A 114 -5.56 -15.33 20.60
C HIS A 114 -5.18 -15.41 19.14
N ARG A 115 -4.92 -16.63 18.63
CA ARG A 115 -4.57 -16.82 17.22
C ARG A 115 -5.72 -16.41 16.32
N GLN A 116 -5.40 -15.75 15.21
CA GLN A 116 -6.40 -15.39 14.22
C GLN A 116 -6.85 -16.63 13.43
N PRO A 117 -8.05 -16.60 12.84
CA PRO A 117 -8.54 -17.61 11.91
C PRO A 117 -7.57 -17.90 10.75
N ALA A 118 -7.69 -19.10 10.16
CA ALA A 118 -6.75 -19.59 9.15
C ALA A 118 -6.65 -18.70 7.91
N GLU A 119 -7.74 -18.01 7.55
CA GLU A 119 -7.80 -17.07 6.43
C GLU A 119 -6.87 -15.85 6.58
N PHE A 120 -6.38 -15.53 7.78
CA PHE A 120 -5.44 -14.43 8.01
C PHE A 120 -3.97 -14.87 8.10
N LEU A 121 -3.72 -16.18 7.99
CA LEU A 121 -2.41 -16.80 8.13
C LEU A 121 -1.90 -17.27 6.77
N ASN A 122 -0.60 -17.45 6.66
CA ASN A 122 0.01 -18.12 5.51
C ASN A 122 1.36 -18.75 5.93
N PRO A 123 2.04 -19.52 5.06
CA PRO A 123 3.26 -20.25 5.44
C PRO A 123 4.38 -19.39 6.04
N CYS A 124 4.44 -18.09 5.74
CA CYS A 124 5.43 -17.14 6.25
C CYS A 124 4.81 -15.99 7.04
N LYS A 125 3.56 -16.13 7.51
CA LYS A 125 2.87 -15.12 8.32
C LYS A 125 2.00 -15.79 9.35
N LEU A 126 2.23 -15.43 10.61
CA LEU A 126 1.33 -15.79 11.70
C LEU A 126 0.76 -14.52 12.34
N SER A 127 -0.52 -14.59 12.69
CA SER A 127 -1.30 -13.45 13.15
C SER A 127 -2.10 -13.80 14.40
N TRP A 128 -2.15 -12.86 15.34
CA TRP A 128 -2.89 -12.97 16.59
C TRP A 128 -3.66 -11.68 16.89
N HIS A 129 -4.66 -11.79 17.76
CA HIS A 129 -5.23 -10.70 18.52
C HIS A 129 -4.52 -10.64 19.88
N TRP A 130 -3.84 -9.52 20.14
CA TRP A 130 -3.19 -9.21 21.40
C TRP A 130 -3.64 -7.82 21.86
N HIS A 131 -4.69 -7.76 22.68
CA HIS A 131 -5.34 -6.50 23.01
C HIS A 131 -4.48 -5.64 23.96
N ARG A 132 -4.27 -4.37 23.56
CA ARG A 132 -3.68 -3.31 24.38
C ARG A 132 -2.28 -3.61 24.90
N ALA A 133 -1.51 -4.42 24.18
CA ALA A 133 -0.08 -4.59 24.44
C ALA A 133 0.63 -3.22 24.41
N THR A 134 1.49 -3.01 25.39
CA THR A 134 2.37 -1.85 25.50
C THR A 134 3.57 -1.98 24.58
N ALA A 135 4.18 -0.86 24.18
CA ALA A 135 5.42 -0.88 23.40
C ALA A 135 6.53 -1.71 24.08
N ALA A 136 6.60 -1.67 25.42
CA ALA A 136 7.56 -2.46 26.18
C ALA A 136 7.29 -3.97 26.13
N GLU A 137 6.04 -4.40 25.99
CA GLU A 137 5.69 -5.82 25.80
C GLU A 137 6.06 -6.29 24.40
N VAL A 138 5.79 -5.48 23.37
CA VAL A 138 6.19 -5.79 21.99
C VAL A 138 7.71 -5.93 21.89
N VAL A 139 8.48 -5.00 22.49
CA VAL A 139 9.95 -5.09 22.53
C VAL A 139 10.43 -6.35 23.29
N ARG A 140 9.74 -6.76 24.37
CA ARG A 140 10.08 -8.00 25.08
C ARG A 140 9.86 -9.23 24.20
N LEU A 141 8.79 -9.25 23.41
CA LEU A 141 8.52 -10.31 22.44
C LEU A 141 9.61 -10.37 21.36
N GLU A 142 10.03 -9.23 20.82
CA GLU A 142 11.16 -9.16 19.87
C GLU A 142 12.45 -9.75 20.46
N ILE A 143 12.78 -9.38 21.71
CA ILE A 143 13.94 -9.94 22.43
C ILE A 143 13.82 -11.46 22.64
N GLN A 144 12.61 -11.99 22.86
CA GLN A 144 12.40 -13.43 22.99
C GLN A 144 12.68 -14.16 21.67
N PHE A 145 12.29 -13.59 20.53
CA PHE A 145 12.62 -14.14 19.22
C PHE A 145 14.13 -14.12 18.95
N GLU A 146 14.80 -13.01 19.25
CA GLU A 146 16.27 -12.91 19.11
C GLU A 146 16.99 -13.96 19.96
N LYS A 147 16.58 -14.16 21.22
CA LYS A 147 17.13 -15.19 22.12
C LYS A 147 16.88 -16.61 21.63
N ALA A 148 15.81 -16.83 20.88
CA ALA A 148 15.50 -18.10 20.24
C ALA A 148 16.24 -18.30 18.90
N GLY A 149 17.06 -17.33 18.47
CA GLY A 149 17.79 -17.38 17.20
C GLY A 149 16.92 -17.13 15.97
N LEU A 150 15.73 -16.52 16.15
CA LEU A 150 14.81 -16.21 15.06
C LEU A 150 15.09 -14.83 14.48
N ASP A 151 15.10 -14.72 13.15
CA ASP A 151 15.20 -13.45 12.43
C ASP A 151 13.83 -13.07 11.84
N VAL A 152 13.03 -12.40 12.66
CA VAL A 152 11.63 -12.05 12.36
C VAL A 152 11.35 -10.57 12.56
N THR A 153 10.30 -10.08 11.90
CA THR A 153 9.74 -8.75 12.13
C THR A 153 8.40 -8.90 12.84
N VAL A 154 8.19 -8.08 13.86
CA VAL A 154 6.92 -7.97 14.59
C VAL A 154 6.17 -6.73 14.10
N GLY A 155 4.98 -6.94 13.58
CA GLY A 155 4.01 -5.88 13.29
C GLY A 155 2.97 -5.85 14.39
N TYR A 156 2.80 -4.73 15.08
CA TYR A 156 1.71 -4.54 16.03
C TYR A 156 0.92 -3.28 15.67
N ALA A 157 -0.37 -3.42 15.42
CA ALA A 157 -1.22 -2.36 14.89
C ALA A 157 -2.58 -2.29 15.61
N ASN A 158 -3.18 -1.10 15.60
CA ASN A 158 -4.52 -0.82 16.13
C ASN A 158 -4.75 -1.29 17.58
N SER A 159 -3.69 -1.39 18.38
CA SER A 159 -3.74 -1.90 19.76
C SER A 159 -4.36 -3.31 19.88
N VAL A 160 -4.27 -4.13 18.82
CA VAL A 160 -4.84 -5.48 18.81
C VAL A 160 -4.16 -6.44 17.85
N TYR A 161 -3.81 -6.03 16.63
CA TYR A 161 -3.35 -6.97 15.61
C TYR A 161 -1.85 -7.18 15.75
N LEU A 162 -1.43 -8.41 16.03
CA LEU A 162 -0.04 -8.84 16.07
C LEU A 162 0.22 -9.72 14.85
N ASP A 163 1.17 -9.31 14.00
CA ASP A 163 1.69 -10.08 12.88
C ASP A 163 3.17 -10.41 13.12
N VAL A 164 3.57 -11.64 12.85
CA VAL A 164 4.99 -12.04 12.84
C VAL A 164 5.33 -12.66 11.49
N VAL A 165 6.39 -12.14 10.88
CA VAL A 165 6.86 -12.53 9.54
C VAL A 165 8.39 -12.65 9.51
N PRO A 166 9.00 -13.35 8.53
CA PRO A 166 10.45 -13.33 8.35
C PRO A 166 10.99 -11.91 8.24
N ARG A 167 12.21 -11.65 8.73
CA ARG A 167 12.85 -10.32 8.62
C ARG A 167 12.93 -9.81 7.18
N ARG A 168 13.11 -10.73 6.24
CA ARG A 168 13.20 -10.47 4.79
C ARG A 168 11.86 -10.15 4.13
N ALA A 169 10.75 -10.48 4.79
CA ALA A 169 9.41 -10.08 4.38
C ALA A 169 9.14 -8.61 4.78
N GLY A 170 7.88 -8.18 4.73
CA GLY A 170 7.49 -6.80 5.00
C GLY A 170 7.26 -6.01 3.72
N LYS A 171 6.31 -5.06 3.76
CA LYS A 171 5.87 -4.28 2.60
C LYS A 171 7.02 -3.62 1.83
N GLY A 172 7.95 -2.96 2.53
CA GLY A 172 9.11 -2.31 1.91
C GLY A 172 10.09 -3.30 1.26
N ASN A 173 10.43 -4.39 1.95
CA ASN A 173 11.35 -5.40 1.41
C ASN A 173 10.76 -6.11 0.19
N ALA A 174 9.47 -6.45 0.25
CA ALA A 174 8.75 -7.06 -0.87
C ALA A 174 8.69 -6.13 -2.08
N LEU A 175 8.39 -4.84 -1.87
CA LEU A 175 8.39 -3.85 -2.95
C LEU A 175 9.79 -3.69 -3.56
N ALA A 176 10.84 -3.62 -2.75
CA ALA A 176 12.21 -3.54 -3.23
C ALA A 176 12.64 -4.80 -3.99
N TRP A 177 12.21 -5.99 -3.53
CA TRP A 177 12.42 -7.25 -4.25
C TRP A 177 11.76 -7.22 -5.63
N LEU A 178 10.48 -6.82 -5.69
CA LEU A 178 9.73 -6.72 -6.93
C LEU A 178 10.41 -5.76 -7.90
N CYS A 179 10.73 -4.54 -7.44
CA CYS A 179 11.39 -3.51 -8.24
C CYS A 179 12.72 -4.00 -8.86
N ARG A 180 13.53 -4.75 -8.09
CA ARG A 180 14.75 -5.38 -8.63
C ARG A 180 14.44 -6.43 -9.69
N ARG A 181 13.43 -7.27 -9.45
CA ARG A 181 13.04 -8.37 -10.36
C ARG A 181 12.53 -7.86 -11.72
N ILE A 182 11.84 -6.72 -11.73
CA ILE A 182 11.25 -6.14 -12.95
C ILE A 182 12.08 -4.98 -13.53
N GLY A 183 13.21 -4.64 -12.92
CA GLY A 183 14.11 -3.57 -13.40
C GLY A 183 13.52 -2.16 -13.30
N VAL A 184 12.70 -1.88 -12.28
CA VAL A 184 12.19 -0.54 -11.98
C VAL A 184 13.04 0.09 -10.86
N PRO A 185 13.78 1.19 -11.12
CA PRO A 185 14.50 1.92 -10.09
C PRO A 185 13.55 2.50 -9.03
N LEU A 186 13.97 2.52 -7.76
CA LEU A 186 13.14 3.02 -6.65
C LEU A 186 12.78 4.52 -6.79
N GLU A 187 13.63 5.31 -7.45
CA GLU A 187 13.35 6.72 -7.85
C GLU A 187 12.12 6.89 -8.77
N ASN A 188 11.75 5.83 -9.48
CA ASN A 188 10.57 5.81 -10.36
C ASN A 188 9.34 5.17 -9.67
N VAL A 189 9.43 4.94 -8.36
CA VAL A 189 8.35 4.34 -7.56
C VAL A 189 7.64 5.42 -6.75
N LEU A 190 6.32 5.39 -6.82
CA LEU A 190 5.43 6.17 -5.98
C LEU A 190 4.66 5.23 -5.05
N VAL A 191 4.66 5.52 -3.75
CA VAL A 191 3.90 4.73 -2.77
C VAL A 191 2.74 5.52 -2.18
N ALA A 192 1.67 4.85 -1.77
CA ALA A 192 0.59 5.44 -0.98
C ALA A 192 0.24 4.59 0.25
N GLY A 193 -0.08 5.25 1.36
CA GLY A 193 -0.43 4.59 2.61
C GLY A 193 -1.00 5.51 3.68
N ALA A 194 -1.61 4.90 4.69
CA ALA A 194 -2.23 5.57 5.83
C ALA A 194 -1.78 5.00 7.20
N SER A 195 -1.34 3.75 7.26
CA SER A 195 -1.11 3.04 8.52
C SER A 195 0.38 2.83 8.83
N ALA A 196 0.72 2.65 10.11
CA ALA A 196 2.11 2.49 10.56
C ALA A 196 2.87 1.36 9.83
N ASN A 197 2.19 0.27 9.47
CA ASN A 197 2.81 -0.84 8.74
C ASN A 197 3.26 -0.46 7.30
N ASN A 198 2.85 0.70 6.79
CA ASN A 198 3.27 1.24 5.51
C ASN A 198 4.64 1.93 5.58
N GLY A 199 5.13 2.30 6.78
CA GLY A 199 6.34 3.10 6.96
C GLY A 199 7.58 2.50 6.29
N SER A 200 7.67 1.17 6.19
CA SER A 200 8.76 0.48 5.50
C SER A 200 8.81 0.78 3.99
N MET A 201 7.67 1.04 3.34
CA MET A 201 7.64 1.45 1.92
C MET A 201 8.20 2.86 1.75
N PHE A 202 7.78 3.80 2.61
CA PHE A 202 8.26 5.19 2.61
C PHE A 202 9.75 5.29 2.97
N ALA A 203 10.28 4.33 3.73
CA ALA A 203 11.68 4.29 4.13
C ALA A 203 12.65 3.85 3.01
N LEU A 204 12.15 3.36 1.88
CA LEU A 204 12.99 2.96 0.76
C LEU A 204 13.65 4.19 0.12
N ALA A 205 14.98 4.18 0.03
CA ALA A 205 15.73 5.28 -0.54
C ALA A 205 15.34 5.53 -2.02
N GLY A 206 15.01 6.77 -2.34
CA GLY A 206 14.59 7.21 -3.68
C GLY A 206 13.07 7.15 -3.92
N VAL A 207 12.32 6.40 -3.12
CA VAL A 207 10.86 6.32 -3.27
C VAL A 207 10.20 7.65 -2.90
N ARG A 208 9.22 8.06 -3.70
CA ARG A 208 8.31 9.17 -3.38
C ARG A 208 7.02 8.61 -2.78
N GLY A 209 6.36 9.37 -1.90
CA GLY A 209 5.21 8.88 -1.15
C GLY A 209 4.04 9.85 -1.11
N ILE A 210 2.83 9.29 -1.05
CA ILE A 210 1.56 9.95 -0.75
C ILE A 210 1.09 9.47 0.61
N LEU A 211 0.96 10.39 1.56
CA LEU A 211 0.39 10.16 2.87
C LEU A 211 -1.02 10.76 2.89
N VAL A 212 -2.06 9.92 2.94
CA VAL A 212 -3.45 10.39 2.85
C VAL A 212 -3.92 11.07 4.14
N GLY A 213 -4.91 11.94 4.06
CA GLY A 213 -5.34 12.83 5.16
C GLY A 213 -5.93 12.13 6.39
N ASN A 214 -6.19 10.82 6.32
CA ASN A 214 -6.58 9.97 7.45
C ASN A 214 -5.42 9.10 7.97
N ALA A 215 -4.18 9.44 7.63
CA ALA A 215 -3.02 8.71 8.13
C ALA A 215 -2.96 8.67 9.66
N SER A 216 -2.58 7.50 10.19
CA SER A 216 -2.34 7.26 11.60
C SER A 216 -1.33 8.25 12.19
N GLY A 217 -1.50 8.61 13.46
CA GLY A 217 -0.59 9.53 14.16
C GLY A 217 0.86 9.04 14.17
N GLU A 218 1.06 7.72 14.23
CA GLU A 218 2.40 7.08 14.18
C GLU A 218 3.09 7.31 12.83
N LEU A 219 2.40 7.04 11.71
CA LEU A 219 2.97 7.26 10.38
C LEU A 219 3.18 8.76 10.10
N PHE A 220 2.23 9.60 10.53
CA PHE A 220 2.36 11.05 10.41
C PHE A 220 3.57 11.60 11.18
N ALA A 221 3.80 11.13 12.41
CA ALA A 221 4.97 11.50 13.20
C ALA A 221 6.29 11.06 12.51
N ALA A 222 6.27 9.94 11.78
CA ALA A 222 7.41 9.46 11.00
C ALA A 222 7.60 10.20 9.66
N ALA A 223 6.60 10.95 9.16
CA ALA A 223 6.60 11.54 7.82
C ALA A 223 7.80 12.46 7.56
N GLY A 224 8.29 13.18 8.57
CA GLY A 224 9.48 14.04 8.45
C GLY A 224 10.76 13.30 8.01
N ARG A 225 10.82 11.98 8.23
CA ARG A 225 11.95 11.13 7.82
C ARG A 225 11.96 10.83 6.32
N PHE A 226 10.77 10.81 5.70
CA PHE A 226 10.58 10.36 4.31
C PHE A 226 10.15 11.51 3.38
N LYS A 227 9.67 12.63 3.95
CA LYS A 227 9.16 13.80 3.24
C LYS A 227 8.11 13.47 2.16
N PRO A 228 7.06 12.69 2.48
CA PRO A 228 6.00 12.39 1.52
C PRO A 228 5.18 13.65 1.21
N LEU A 229 4.44 13.61 0.10
CA LEU A 229 3.32 14.51 -0.11
C LEU A 229 2.21 14.12 0.88
N ILE A 230 1.77 15.06 1.71
CA ILE A 230 0.63 14.85 2.61
C ILE A 230 -0.60 15.50 1.97
N THR A 231 -1.64 14.71 1.71
CA THR A 231 -2.89 15.23 1.13
C THR A 231 -3.89 15.59 2.21
N ARG A 232 -4.78 16.55 1.90
CA ARG A 232 -5.88 16.91 2.81
C ARG A 232 -6.99 15.87 2.73
N GLU A 233 -7.24 15.39 1.52
CA GLU A 233 -8.23 14.37 1.20
C GLU A 233 -7.81 13.03 1.80
N LYS A 234 -8.82 12.24 2.16
CA LYS A 234 -8.67 10.96 2.85
C LYS A 234 -8.79 9.82 1.86
N MET A 235 -8.23 8.67 2.22
CA MET A 235 -8.37 7.42 1.50
C MET A 235 -8.14 7.63 -0.02
N ALA A 236 -8.97 7.00 -0.87
CA ALA A 236 -8.77 7.01 -2.31
C ALA A 236 -8.77 8.42 -2.92
N ASP A 237 -9.51 9.40 -2.36
CA ASP A 237 -9.45 10.78 -2.86
C ASP A 237 -8.09 11.44 -2.56
N GLY A 238 -7.49 11.11 -1.40
CA GLY A 238 -6.12 11.50 -1.08
C GLY A 238 -5.11 10.89 -2.06
N VAL A 239 -5.30 9.62 -2.40
CA VAL A 239 -4.48 8.97 -3.42
C VAL A 239 -4.62 9.68 -4.77
N LEU A 240 -5.84 9.96 -5.23
CA LEU A 240 -6.09 10.66 -6.50
C LEU A 240 -5.45 12.07 -6.52
N ALA A 241 -5.60 12.83 -5.43
CA ALA A 241 -4.95 14.14 -5.30
C ALA A 241 -3.42 14.02 -5.40
N GLY A 242 -2.84 13.01 -4.77
CA GLY A 242 -1.41 12.74 -4.85
C GLY A 242 -0.95 12.29 -6.24
N LEU A 243 -1.69 11.40 -6.89
CA LEU A 243 -1.39 10.96 -8.25
C LEU A 243 -1.43 12.12 -9.25
N SER A 244 -2.35 13.08 -9.07
CA SER A 244 -2.38 14.32 -9.85
C SER A 244 -1.17 15.21 -9.56
N HIS A 245 -0.78 15.37 -8.29
CA HIS A 245 0.42 16.14 -7.92
C HIS A 245 1.69 15.60 -8.58
N PHE A 246 1.85 14.27 -8.63
CA PHE A 246 3.01 13.61 -9.26
C PHE A 246 2.88 13.43 -10.78
N GLY A 247 1.83 13.98 -11.41
CA GLY A 247 1.65 13.96 -12.86
C GLY A 247 1.28 12.59 -13.44
N VAL A 248 0.80 11.65 -12.60
CA VAL A 248 0.23 10.38 -13.07
C VAL A 248 -1.15 10.61 -13.67
N LEU A 249 -1.93 11.50 -13.06
CA LEU A 249 -3.20 11.97 -13.60
C LEU A 249 -2.98 13.35 -14.23
N GLU A 250 -3.54 13.57 -15.41
CA GLU A 250 -3.60 14.90 -15.99
C GLU A 250 -4.40 15.83 -15.06
N ALA A 251 -3.95 17.09 -14.94
CA ALA A 251 -4.67 18.09 -14.16
C ALA A 251 -6.04 18.36 -14.80
N ALA A 252 -7.09 17.75 -14.24
CA ALA A 252 -8.51 17.95 -14.51
C ALA A 252 -8.86 18.52 -15.90
N GLY A 253 -8.74 17.68 -16.93
CA GLY A 253 -9.43 17.88 -18.21
C GLY A 253 -10.79 17.19 -18.28
N HIS A 254 -10.97 16.08 -17.57
CA HIS A 254 -12.22 15.32 -17.56
C HIS A 254 -12.42 14.63 -16.22
N LEU A 255 -13.07 15.31 -15.27
CA LEU A 255 -13.71 14.61 -14.16
C LEU A 255 -14.94 13.92 -14.76
N TYR A 256 -14.87 12.61 -14.97
CA TYR A 256 -16.08 11.82 -15.22
C TYR A 256 -16.85 11.73 -13.90
N ILE A 257 -18.01 12.37 -13.83
CA ILE A 257 -18.97 12.24 -12.73
C ILE A 257 -20.02 11.23 -13.20
N PRO A 258 -20.04 9.99 -12.67
CA PRO A 258 -21.10 9.04 -12.99
C PRO A 258 -22.44 9.63 -12.53
N GLY A 259 -23.39 9.80 -13.46
CA GLY A 259 -24.74 10.32 -13.18
C GLY A 259 -25.01 11.77 -13.62
N SER A 260 -24.05 12.47 -14.22
CA SER A 260 -24.34 13.72 -14.93
C SER A 260 -24.64 13.43 -16.41
N ASP A 261 -25.91 13.18 -16.74
CA ASP A 261 -26.36 13.31 -18.12
C ASP A 261 -26.05 14.74 -18.59
N GLY A 262 -25.45 14.84 -19.77
CA GLY A 262 -24.68 15.99 -20.21
C GLY A 262 -25.39 17.33 -20.11
N VAL A 263 -24.78 18.26 -19.38
CA VAL A 263 -24.86 19.70 -19.67
C VAL A 263 -23.49 20.32 -19.40
N ALA A 264 -22.65 20.33 -20.44
CA ALA A 264 -21.59 21.32 -20.56
C ALA A 264 -21.29 21.49 -22.04
N ASP A 265 -22.22 22.14 -22.74
CA ASP A 265 -21.93 22.78 -24.02
C ASP A 265 -22.26 24.27 -23.90
N SER A 266 -21.42 25.07 -24.54
CA SER A 266 -21.41 26.54 -24.58
C SER A 266 -21.08 27.28 -23.27
N LEU A 267 -19.80 27.65 -23.12
CA LEU A 267 -19.37 29.02 -22.81
C LEU A 267 -17.89 29.13 -23.17
N LEU A 268 -17.61 29.01 -24.47
CA LEU A 268 -16.37 29.50 -25.07
C LEU A 268 -16.60 30.94 -25.51
N ARG A 269 -15.62 31.80 -25.20
CA ARG A 269 -15.23 33.00 -25.98
C ARG A 269 -16.26 34.16 -25.87
N ASP A 270 -15.91 35.39 -25.53
CA ASP A 270 -14.78 36.20 -25.96
C ASP A 270 -14.41 37.24 -24.88
N GLY A 271 -13.12 37.57 -24.84
CA GLY A 271 -12.64 38.77 -24.18
C GLY A 271 -12.56 39.95 -25.14
N ASN A 272 -12.88 41.14 -24.58
CA ASN A 272 -12.29 42.46 -24.86
C ASN A 272 -12.92 43.32 -26.00
N PRO A 273 -12.70 44.66 -26.04
CA PRO A 273 -12.62 45.69 -24.99
C PRO A 273 -13.71 46.79 -25.16
N ALA A 274 -13.91 47.62 -24.13
CA ALA A 274 -14.62 48.88 -24.25
C ALA A 274 -13.70 50.01 -24.75
N CYS A 275 -14.13 50.76 -25.78
CA CYS A 275 -13.64 52.11 -26.07
C CYS A 275 -14.74 52.99 -26.70
N SER A 276 -15.07 54.06 -25.99
CA SER A 276 -15.61 55.38 -26.41
C SER A 276 -16.86 55.50 -27.30
N ALA A 277 -17.90 56.12 -26.74
CA ALA A 277 -18.46 57.41 -27.18
C ALA A 277 -19.01 58.17 -25.97
#